data_AF-A0A3C1M1H3-F1
#
_entry.id   AF-A0A3C1M1H3-F1
#
_cell.length_a   1.000
_cell.length_b   1.000
_cell.length_c   1.000
_cell.angle_alpha   90.00
_cell.angle_beta   90.00
_cell.angle_gamma   90.00
#
_symmetry.space_group_name_H-M   'P 1'
#
loop_
_entity.id
_entity.type
_entity.pdbx_description
1 polymer ?
#
loop_
_entity_poly.entity_id
_entity_poly.type
_entity_poly.pdbx_seq_one_letter_code
_entity_poly.pdbx_strand_id
1 'polypeptide(L)'
;MSNPHPPSGSVPDSVSGSEAYGESQGNSELQRLKENFLYAKARYHGEFTPANLVFDANLQEFAGRVAIVCALENGGKISPLEAYQEIRRLWEALDISRHQLFDEPVG
;
A
#
# COMPACT_ATOMS: atom_id res chain seq x y z
N MET A 1 10.56 -64.16 24.39
CA MET A 1 11.61 -63.22 23.93
C MET A 1 10.98 -61.84 23.91
N SER A 2 11.50 -60.98 24.78
CA SER A 2 10.90 -59.71 25.19
C SER A 2 11.09 -58.62 24.13
N ASN A 3 10.02 -57.90 23.81
CA ASN A 3 10.11 -56.62 23.12
C ASN A 3 10.55 -55.52 24.10
N PRO A 4 11.35 -54.52 23.66
CA PRO A 4 11.78 -53.43 24.52
C PRO A 4 10.64 -52.45 24.80
N HIS A 5 10.64 -51.95 26.04
CA HIS A 5 9.73 -50.93 26.56
C HIS A 5 10.17 -49.53 26.06
N PRO A 6 9.25 -48.62 25.67
CA PRO A 6 9.61 -47.24 25.40
C PRO A 6 9.96 -46.49 26.70
N PRO A 7 10.89 -45.51 26.66
CA PRO A 7 11.20 -44.69 27.82
C PRO A 7 10.03 -43.77 28.17
N SER A 8 9.73 -43.73 29.47
CA SER A 8 8.81 -42.78 30.10
C SER A 8 9.45 -41.39 30.07
N GLY A 9 8.99 -40.55 29.15
CA GLY A 9 9.33 -39.13 29.05
C GLY A 9 8.04 -38.31 29.16
N SER A 10 8.03 -37.39 30.12
CA SER A 10 6.92 -36.53 30.51
C SER A 10 6.31 -35.78 29.32
N VAL A 11 4.97 -35.73 29.28
CA VAL A 11 4.20 -34.83 28.40
C VAL A 11 4.50 -33.39 28.81
N PRO A 12 5.06 -32.52 27.95
CA PRO A 12 4.99 -31.09 28.19
C PRO A 12 3.57 -30.59 27.84
N ASP A 13 2.98 -29.88 28.78
CA ASP A 13 1.68 -29.22 28.68
C ASP A 13 1.62 -28.28 27.46
N SER A 14 0.45 -28.32 26.82
CA SER A 14 -0.12 -27.23 26.02
C SER A 14 0.68 -26.75 24.80
N VAL A 15 0.26 -27.25 23.63
CA VAL A 15 0.45 -26.53 22.36
C VAL A 15 -0.26 -25.17 22.47
N SER A 16 0.52 -24.13 22.73
CA SER A 16 0.17 -22.73 22.46
C SER A 16 1.24 -22.21 21.52
N GLY A 17 0.98 -22.31 20.22
CA GLY A 17 1.96 -21.99 19.19
C GLY A 17 1.32 -22.03 17.81
N SER A 18 0.37 -21.14 17.56
CA SER A 18 -0.24 -20.90 16.25
C SER A 18 -0.23 -19.42 15.85
N GLU A 19 0.83 -18.69 16.21
CA GLU A 19 0.99 -17.27 15.89
C GLU A 19 2.35 -17.05 15.22
N ALA A 20 2.47 -17.27 13.91
CA ALA A 20 3.56 -16.71 13.08
C ALA A 20 3.47 -16.98 11.56
N TYR A 21 2.34 -17.47 11.03
CA TYR A 21 2.16 -17.63 9.58
C TYR A 21 0.86 -16.93 9.13
N GLY A 22 0.86 -15.60 8.96
CA GLY A 22 -0.30 -14.95 8.34
C GLY A 22 -0.41 -13.43 8.36
N GLU A 23 0.33 -12.72 9.22
CA GLU A 23 0.07 -11.28 9.42
C GLU A 23 0.56 -10.38 8.27
N SER A 24 1.57 -10.81 7.51
CA SER A 24 2.16 -10.00 6.43
C SER A 24 1.23 -9.83 5.21
N GLN A 25 0.42 -10.85 4.87
CA GLN A 25 -0.44 -10.83 3.68
C GLN A 25 -1.75 -10.08 3.92
N GLY A 26 -2.29 -10.13 5.15
CA GLY A 26 -3.54 -9.47 5.51
C GLY A 26 -3.45 -7.95 5.49
N ASN A 27 -2.30 -7.40 5.90
CA ASN A 27 -2.12 -5.95 5.94
C ASN A 27 -2.01 -5.33 4.54
N SER A 28 -1.36 -6.02 3.59
CA SER A 28 -1.24 -5.55 2.19
C SER A 28 -2.56 -5.59 1.42
N GLU A 29 -3.39 -6.61 1.66
CA GLU A 29 -4.72 -6.72 1.05
C GLU A 29 -5.68 -5.65 1.62
N LEU A 30 -5.63 -5.42 2.93
CA LEU A 30 -6.40 -4.33 3.54
C LEU A 30 -5.98 -2.97 3.02
N GLN A 31 -4.68 -2.76 2.81
CA GLN A 31 -4.14 -1.54 2.24
C GLN A 31 -4.66 -1.33 0.81
N ARG A 32 -4.61 -2.36 -0.03
CA ARG A 32 -5.17 -2.34 -1.40
C ARG A 32 -6.67 -2.10 -1.43
N LEU A 33 -7.42 -2.71 -0.50
CA LEU A 33 -8.86 -2.51 -0.39
C LEU A 33 -9.20 -1.07 0.01
N LYS A 34 -8.45 -0.50 0.96
CA LYS A 34 -8.58 0.92 1.33
C LYS A 34 -8.27 1.82 0.15
N GLU A 35 -7.18 1.58 -0.57
CA GLU A 35 -6.83 2.35 -1.76
C GLU A 35 -7.91 2.26 -2.84
N ASN A 36 -8.43 1.06 -3.14
CA ASN A 36 -9.50 0.90 -4.12
C ASN A 36 -10.84 1.51 -3.66
N PHE A 37 -11.13 1.51 -2.36
CA PHE A 37 -12.35 2.12 -1.82
C PHE A 37 -12.28 3.64 -1.82
N LEU A 38 -11.12 4.18 -1.44
CA LEU A 38 -10.89 5.62 -1.33
C LEU A 38 -10.62 6.27 -2.69
N TYR A 39 -10.09 5.51 -3.65
CA TYR A 39 -9.71 5.98 -4.98
C TYR A 39 -10.35 5.10 -6.05
N ALA A 40 -11.50 5.52 -6.58
CA ALA A 40 -12.06 4.91 -7.76
C ALA A 40 -11.11 5.13 -8.94
N LYS A 41 -10.44 4.05 -9.38
CA LYS A 41 -9.54 4.13 -10.54
C LYS A 41 -10.35 4.26 -11.83
N ALA A 42 -10.19 5.37 -12.52
CA ALA A 42 -10.69 5.54 -13.87
C ALA A 42 -9.92 4.62 -14.83
N ARG A 43 -10.60 4.18 -15.90
CA ARG A 43 -9.91 3.49 -16.98
C ARG A 43 -9.00 4.48 -17.70
N TYR A 44 -7.77 4.05 -17.99
CA TYR A 44 -6.89 4.81 -18.86
C TYR A 44 -7.40 4.72 -20.31
N HIS A 45 -7.54 5.87 -20.96
CA HIS A 45 -8.03 6.00 -22.34
C HIS A 45 -7.02 6.65 -23.29
N GLY A 46 -5.78 6.88 -22.82
CA GLY A 46 -4.72 7.45 -23.65
C GLY A 46 -3.93 6.40 -24.44
N GLU A 47 -2.85 6.84 -25.06
CA GLU A 47 -1.96 5.97 -25.83
C GLU A 47 -1.33 4.90 -24.93
N PHE A 48 -1.45 3.63 -25.33
CA PHE A 48 -0.89 2.53 -24.56
C PHE A 48 0.64 2.50 -24.69
N THR A 49 1.31 2.94 -23.62
CA THR A 49 2.70 2.63 -23.33
C THR A 49 2.82 2.23 -21.86
N PRO A 50 3.80 1.39 -21.47
CA PRO A 50 4.02 1.08 -20.07
C PRO A 50 4.22 2.33 -19.21
N ALA A 51 4.99 3.31 -19.70
CA ALA A 51 5.22 4.58 -19.02
C ALA A 51 3.92 5.37 -18.81
N ASN A 52 3.08 5.47 -19.84
CA ASN A 52 1.79 6.14 -19.76
C ASN A 52 0.83 5.48 -18.76
N LEU A 53 0.77 4.15 -18.75
CA LEU A 53 -0.09 3.42 -17.81
C LEU A 53 0.35 3.59 -16.36
N VAL A 54 1.66 3.49 -16.11
CA VAL A 54 2.21 3.66 -14.76
C VAL A 54 2.03 5.11 -14.30
N PHE A 55 2.29 6.08 -15.17
CA PHE A 55 2.11 7.49 -14.85
C PHE A 55 0.63 7.82 -14.58
N ASP A 56 -0.30 7.30 -15.37
CA ASP A 56 -1.74 7.48 -15.14
C ASP A 56 -2.16 6.90 -13.78
N ALA A 57 -1.69 5.71 -13.41
CA ALA A 57 -1.97 5.14 -12.09
C ALA A 57 -1.46 6.05 -10.95
N ASN A 58 -0.26 6.62 -11.09
CA ASN A 58 0.32 7.54 -10.11
C ASN A 58 -0.45 8.88 -10.05
N LEU A 59 -0.89 9.39 -11.21
CA LEU A 59 -1.71 10.59 -11.32
C LEU A 59 -3.08 10.40 -10.65
N GLN A 60 -3.69 9.23 -10.83
CA GLN A 60 -4.95 8.90 -10.17
C GLN A 60 -4.81 8.78 -8.66
N GLU A 61 -3.72 8.19 -8.15
CA GLU A 61 -3.41 8.18 -6.72
C GLU A 61 -3.24 9.60 -6.18
N PHE A 62 -2.46 10.45 -6.87
CA PHE A 62 -2.28 11.85 -6.51
C PHE A 62 -3.62 12.57 -6.38
N ALA A 63 -4.48 12.49 -7.40
CA ALA A 63 -5.79 13.15 -7.40
C ALA A 63 -6.67 12.68 -6.23
N GLY A 64 -6.68 11.37 -5.98
CA GLY A 64 -7.41 10.78 -4.87
C GLY A 64 -6.92 11.28 -3.51
N ARG A 65 -5.59 11.28 -3.29
CA ARG A 65 -4.99 11.74 -2.03
C ARG A 65 -5.23 13.22 -1.78
N VAL A 66 -5.13 14.06 -2.82
CA VAL A 66 -5.48 15.49 -2.73
C VAL A 66 -6.94 15.66 -2.30
N ALA A 67 -7.87 14.90 -2.88
CA ALA A 67 -9.28 14.98 -2.49
C ALA A 67 -9.52 14.64 -1.01
N ILE A 68 -8.82 13.64 -0.46
CA ILE A 68 -8.88 13.31 0.97
C ILE A 68 -8.30 14.44 1.82
N VAL A 69 -7.14 14.98 1.45
CA VAL A 69 -6.51 16.09 2.18
C VAL A 69 -7.45 17.29 2.26
N CYS A 70 -8.07 17.68 1.14
CA CYS A 70 -9.07 18.73 1.11
C CYS A 70 -10.31 18.40 1.96
N ALA A 71 -10.77 17.15 1.97
CA ALA A 71 -11.89 16.74 2.80
C ALA A 71 -11.56 16.83 4.31
N LEU A 72 -10.33 16.47 4.70
CA LEU A 72 -9.86 16.60 6.08
C LEU A 72 -9.75 18.07 6.51
N GLU A 73 -9.25 18.93 5.64
CA GLU A 73 -9.14 20.37 5.89
C GLU A 73 -10.52 21.02 6.03
N ASN A 74 -11.43 20.78 5.07
CA ASN A 74 -12.82 21.26 5.12
C ASN A 74 -13.56 20.76 6.37
N GLY A 75 -13.23 19.55 6.85
CA GLY A 75 -13.77 18.97 8.09
C GLY A 75 -13.09 19.47 9.37
N GLY A 76 -12.13 20.39 9.28
CA GLY A 76 -11.38 20.96 10.40
C GLY A 76 -10.44 19.97 11.10
N LYS A 77 -10.07 18.87 10.44
CA LYS A 77 -9.20 17.82 11.01
C LYS A 77 -7.71 18.16 10.89
N ILE A 78 -7.36 18.93 9.87
CA ILE A 78 -6.04 19.49 9.64
C ILE A 78 -6.19 20.97 9.28
N SER A 79 -5.16 21.76 9.54
CA SER A 79 -5.11 23.17 9.15
C SER A 79 -4.88 23.35 7.64
N PRO A 80 -5.22 24.53 7.08
CA PRO A 80 -4.89 24.86 5.70
C PRO A 80 -3.39 24.74 5.38
N LEU A 81 -2.53 25.06 6.35
CA LEU A 81 -1.08 24.98 6.17
C LEU A 81 -0.59 23.52 6.10
N GLU A 82 -1.12 22.65 6.95
CA GLU A 82 -0.83 21.21 6.90
C GLU A 82 -1.33 20.60 5.60
N ALA A 83 -2.55 20.96 5.16
CA ALA A 83 -3.09 20.53 3.87
C ALA A 83 -2.19 20.96 2.70
N TYR A 84 -1.76 22.23 2.67
CA TYR A 84 -0.84 22.74 1.67
C TYR A 84 0.48 21.97 1.63
N GLN A 85 1.09 21.74 2.80
CA GLN A 85 2.34 20.99 2.89
C GLN A 85 2.19 19.57 2.35
N GLU A 86 1.06 18.94 2.62
CA GLU A 86 0.82 17.57 2.19
C GLU A 86 0.54 17.46 0.69
N ILE A 87 -0.25 18.38 0.14
CA ILE A 87 -0.44 18.49 -1.32
C ILE A 87 0.89 18.74 -2.02
N ARG A 88 1.78 19.56 -1.43
CA ARG A 88 3.11 19.81 -1.98
C ARG A 88 3.96 18.54 -2.01
N ARG A 89 3.97 17.74 -0.95
CA ARG A 89 4.70 16.44 -0.92
C ARG A 89 4.15 15.47 -1.98
N LEU A 90 2.83 15.41 -2.14
CA LEU A 90 2.19 14.59 -3.18
C LEU A 90 2.60 15.03 -4.58
N TRP A 91 2.66 16.35 -4.82
CA TRP A 91 3.11 16.90 -6.10
C TRP A 91 4.57 16.56 -6.39
N GLU A 92 5.46 16.74 -5.41
CA GLU A 92 6.88 16.39 -5.55
C GLU A 92 7.07 14.91 -5.91
N ALA A 93 6.30 14.00 -5.32
CA ALA A 93 6.33 12.58 -5.66
C ALA A 93 5.83 12.30 -7.09
N LEU A 94 4.74 12.94 -7.51
CA LEU A 94 4.21 12.80 -8.88
C LEU A 94 5.20 13.33 -9.92
N ASP A 95 5.84 14.46 -9.64
CA ASP A 95 6.81 15.07 -10.54
C ASP A 95 8.07 14.21 -10.68
N ILE A 96 8.58 13.63 -9.59
CA ILE A 96 9.67 12.63 -9.64
C ILE A 96 9.26 11.43 -10.51
N SER A 97 8.05 10.91 -10.32
CA SER A 97 7.56 9.80 -11.14
C SER A 97 7.49 10.16 -12.62
N ARG A 98 7.11 11.39 -12.98
CA ARG A 98 7.11 11.86 -14.37
C ARG A 98 8.51 11.81 -14.95
N HIS A 99 9.50 12.37 -14.26
CA HIS A 99 10.89 12.39 -14.73
C HIS A 99 11.45 10.98 -14.90
N GLN A 100 11.18 10.07 -13.95
CA GLN A 100 11.65 8.68 -14.02
C GLN A 100 11.06 7.89 -15.20
N LEU A 101 9.82 8.20 -15.60
CA LEU A 101 9.12 7.46 -16.66
C LEU A 101 9.37 8.02 -18.06
N PHE A 102 9.75 9.31 -18.17
CA PHE A 102 9.81 9.99 -19.46
C PHE A 102 11.15 10.68 -19.77
N ASP A 103 11.99 10.95 -18.77
CA ASP A 103 13.20 11.78 -18.93
C ASP A 103 14.53 10.98 -18.80
N GLU A 104 14.50 9.65 -18.56
CA GLU A 104 15.70 8.78 -18.51
C GLU A 104 16.12 8.29 -19.92
N PRO A 105 17.35 8.57 -20.39
CA PRO A 105 17.90 7.91 -21.56
C PRO A 105 18.29 6.48 -21.20
N VAL A 106 17.66 5.49 -21.82
CA VAL A 106 18.06 4.09 -21.68
C VAL A 106 19.50 3.98 -22.20
N GLY A 107 20.45 3.78 -21.28
CA GLY A 107 21.86 3.50 -21.60
C GLY A 107 22.04 2.18 -22.34
#